data_AF-A0A9X5CAQ6-F1
#
_entry.id   AF-A0A9X5CAQ6-F1
#
_cell.length_a   1.000
_cell.length_b   1.000
_cell.length_c   1.000
_cell.angle_alpha   90.00
_cell.angle_beta   90.00
_cell.angle_gamma   90.00
#
_symmetry.space_group_name_H-M   'P 1'
#
loop_
_entity.id
_entity.type
_entity.pdbx_description
1 polymer ?
#
loop_
_entity_poly.entity_id
_entity_poly.type
_entity_poly.pdbx_seq_one_letter_code
_entity_poly.pdbx_strand_id
1 'polypeptide(L)'
;MMLHNMNNVDLFNLLEIILDKKIPKNEAKKKAIQYGEEHQVDKSVVMTVAGATNSKIDYNAFEKGEMSMCTLFDEIAKESEARGEARGEVRGETRGRAKEIVETGYEFDFSEGDILARLQRKLDISLQQAQEYLNMFKKQAV
;
A
#
# COMPACT_ATOMS: atom_id res chain seq x y z
N MET A 1 21.95 -11.33 -17.91
CA MET A 1 20.78 -10.50 -18.25
C MET A 1 21.30 -9.25 -18.96
N MET A 2 21.25 -9.21 -20.29
CA MET A 2 21.67 -8.03 -21.06
C MET A 2 20.44 -7.16 -21.29
N LEU A 3 20.44 -5.96 -20.70
CA LEU A 3 19.42 -4.94 -20.95
C LEU A 3 19.68 -4.34 -22.33
N HIS A 4 18.97 -4.81 -23.35
CA HIS A 4 19.01 -4.25 -24.70
C HIS A 4 18.03 -3.09 -24.84
N ASN A 5 18.18 -2.04 -24.03
CA ASN A 5 17.56 -0.75 -24.33
C ASN A 5 18.34 0.36 -23.59
N MET A 6 19.36 0.92 -24.26
CA MET A 6 20.28 1.91 -23.67
C MET A 6 19.60 3.17 -23.09
N ASN A 7 18.30 3.38 -23.34
CA ASN A 7 17.58 4.53 -22.81
C ASN A 7 16.45 4.21 -21.81
N ASN A 8 16.07 2.94 -21.60
CA ASN A 8 15.05 2.53 -20.60
C ASN A 8 13.77 3.41 -20.56
N VAL A 9 13.44 4.08 -21.66
CA VAL A 9 12.42 5.14 -21.72
C VAL A 9 11.05 4.56 -21.38
N ASP A 10 10.77 3.37 -21.91
CA ASP A 10 9.52 2.67 -21.64
C ASP A 10 9.37 2.27 -20.18
N LEU A 11 10.47 1.92 -19.50
CA LEU A 11 10.44 1.63 -18.07
C LEU A 11 10.04 2.88 -17.28
N PHE A 12 10.69 4.01 -17.55
CA PHE A 12 10.42 5.25 -16.83
C PHE A 12 9.05 5.84 -17.15
N ASN A 13 8.61 5.80 -18.40
CA ASN A 13 7.27 6.26 -18.79
C ASN A 13 6.18 5.40 -18.16
N LEU A 14 6.35 4.07 -18.15
CA LEU A 14 5.40 3.19 -17.45
C LEU A 14 5.40 3.44 -15.94
N LEU A 15 6.56 3.63 -15.31
CA LEU A 15 6.63 3.97 -13.89
C LEU A 15 5.99 5.33 -13.60
N GLU A 16 6.18 6.33 -14.45
CA GLU A 16 5.56 7.65 -14.31
C GLU A 16 4.03 7.53 -14.33
N ILE A 17 3.47 6.77 -15.28
CA ILE A 17 2.04 6.52 -15.36
C ILE A 17 1.54 5.76 -14.13
N ILE A 18 2.23 4.71 -13.69
CA ILE A 18 1.77 3.83 -12.61
C ILE A 18 1.90 4.48 -11.22
N LEU A 19 2.91 5.33 -11.03
CA LEU A 19 3.20 5.97 -9.75
C LEU A 19 2.55 7.34 -9.59
N ASP A 20 1.90 7.89 -10.62
CA ASP A 20 1.19 9.17 -10.53
C ASP A 20 -0.02 9.06 -9.57
N LYS A 21 0.13 9.68 -8.41
CA LYS A 21 -0.90 9.70 -7.35
C LYS A 21 -2.07 10.64 -7.66
N LYS A 22 -1.98 11.47 -8.70
CA LYS A 22 -3.04 12.41 -9.10
C LYS A 22 -4.13 11.73 -9.92
N ILE A 23 -3.81 10.60 -10.55
CA ILE A 23 -4.76 9.85 -11.38
C ILE A 23 -5.33 8.64 -10.63
N PRO A 24 -6.61 8.29 -10.84
CA PRO A 24 -7.19 7.07 -10.29
C PRO A 24 -6.45 5.82 -10.81
N LYS A 25 -6.28 4.81 -9.96
CA LYS A 25 -5.59 3.54 -10.31
C LYS A 25 -6.11 2.91 -11.61
N ASN A 26 -7.43 2.91 -11.80
CA ASN A 26 -8.05 2.34 -13.01
C ASN A 26 -7.70 3.13 -14.27
N GLU A 27 -7.50 4.45 -14.16
CA GLU A 27 -7.09 5.30 -15.27
C GLU A 27 -5.59 5.14 -15.56
N ALA A 28 -4.75 5.09 -14.52
CA ALA A 28 -3.33 4.77 -14.63
C ALA A 28 -3.11 3.43 -15.35
N LYS A 29 -3.87 2.40 -14.97
CA LYS A 29 -3.84 1.09 -15.62
C LYS A 29 -4.18 1.16 -17.12
N LYS A 30 -5.26 1.87 -17.49
CA LYS A 30 -5.64 2.03 -18.91
C LYS A 30 -4.55 2.73 -19.70
N LYS A 31 -3.97 3.80 -19.15
CA LYS A 31 -2.86 4.54 -19.78
C LYS A 31 -1.60 3.69 -19.94
N ALA A 32 -1.27 2.86 -18.95
CA ALA A 32 -0.11 1.97 -19.02
C ALA A 32 -0.29 0.87 -20.08
N ILE A 33 -1.50 0.29 -20.19
CA ILE A 33 -1.84 -0.69 -21.23
C ILE A 33 -1.75 -0.04 -22.62
N GLN A 34 -2.39 1.12 -22.80
CA GLN A 34 -2.35 1.87 -24.06
C GLN A 34 -0.92 2.21 -24.46
N TYR A 35 -0.10 2.74 -23.53
CA TYR A 35 1.31 3.02 -23.78
C TYR A 35 2.06 1.75 -24.22
N GLY A 36 1.84 0.63 -23.53
CA GLY A 36 2.43 -0.67 -23.84
C GLY A 36 2.12 -1.17 -25.25
N GLU A 37 0.86 -1.02 -25.68
CA GLU A 37 0.39 -1.38 -27.03
C GLU A 37 0.98 -0.46 -28.10
N GLU A 38 0.94 0.87 -27.89
CA GLU A 38 1.43 1.86 -28.86
C GLU A 38 2.94 1.77 -29.09
N HIS A 39 3.71 1.50 -28.03
CA HIS A 39 5.17 1.51 -28.06
C HIS A 39 5.78 0.11 -28.21
N GLN A 40 4.95 -0.93 -28.30
CA GLN A 40 5.36 -2.33 -28.38
C GLN A 40 6.39 -2.68 -27.28
N VAL A 41 6.06 -2.30 -26.05
CA VAL A 41 7.01 -2.40 -24.92
C VAL A 41 7.45 -3.83 -24.70
N ASP A 42 8.77 -4.02 -24.57
CA ASP A 42 9.34 -5.35 -24.36
C ASP A 42 8.85 -5.98 -23.06
N LYS A 43 8.62 -7.29 -23.12
CA LYS A 43 8.13 -8.11 -22.01
C LYS A 43 9.01 -7.99 -20.75
N SER A 44 10.33 -7.84 -20.91
CA SER A 44 11.28 -7.65 -19.81
C SER A 44 11.10 -6.31 -19.09
N VAL A 45 10.69 -5.25 -19.80
CA VAL A 45 10.39 -3.95 -19.21
C VAL A 45 9.13 -4.04 -18.35
N VAL A 46 8.09 -4.70 -18.86
CA VAL A 46 6.84 -4.94 -18.12
C VAL A 46 7.10 -5.72 -16.82
N MET A 47 7.92 -6.77 -16.89
CA MET A 47 8.33 -7.53 -15.70
C MET A 47 9.13 -6.68 -14.71
N THR A 48 10.00 -5.80 -15.20
CA THR A 48 10.80 -4.91 -14.36
C THR A 48 9.92 -3.91 -13.61
N VAL A 49 8.93 -3.32 -14.28
CA VAL A 49 7.92 -2.44 -13.66
C VAL A 49 7.16 -3.19 -12.56
N ALA A 50 6.66 -4.39 -12.88
CA ALA A 50 5.92 -5.22 -11.95
C ALA A 50 6.73 -5.56 -10.69
N GLY A 51 8.02 -5.92 -10.86
CA GLY A 51 8.94 -6.16 -9.76
C GLY A 51 9.19 -4.90 -8.91
N ALA A 52 9.35 -3.73 -9.56
CA ALA A 52 9.53 -2.45 -8.87
C ALA A 52 8.31 -2.03 -8.03
N THR A 53 7.10 -2.46 -8.38
CA THR A 53 5.89 -2.22 -7.57
C THR A 53 5.76 -3.13 -6.34
N ASN A 54 6.70 -4.06 -6.12
CA ASN A 54 6.73 -5.00 -4.99
C ASN A 54 5.48 -5.92 -4.91
N SER A 55 4.97 -6.31 -6.08
CA SER A 55 3.84 -7.22 -6.23
C SER A 55 4.34 -8.68 -6.27
N LYS A 56 3.73 -9.58 -5.48
CA LYS A 56 3.90 -11.04 -5.53
C LYS A 56 3.10 -11.60 -6.71
N ILE A 57 3.68 -11.48 -7.89
CA ILE A 57 3.13 -12.02 -9.13
C ILE A 57 3.80 -13.35 -9.45
N ASP A 58 3.08 -14.27 -10.08
CA ASP A 58 3.67 -15.49 -10.65
C ASP A 58 4.31 -15.19 -12.02
N TYR A 59 5.57 -14.76 -11.99
CA TYR A 59 6.34 -14.43 -13.18
C TYR A 59 6.55 -15.63 -14.13
N ASN A 60 6.45 -16.88 -13.64
CA ASN A 60 6.61 -18.06 -14.49
C ASN A 60 5.46 -18.23 -15.48
N ALA A 61 4.24 -17.87 -15.07
CA ALA A 61 3.08 -17.85 -15.95
C ALA A 61 3.20 -16.77 -17.03
N PHE A 62 3.84 -15.64 -16.70
CA PHE A 62 4.15 -14.60 -17.68
C PHE A 62 5.18 -15.09 -18.69
N GLU A 63 6.31 -15.68 -18.29
CA GLU A 63 7.33 -16.20 -19.22
C GLU A 63 6.76 -17.24 -20.21
N LYS A 64 5.87 -18.13 -19.75
CA LYS A 64 5.18 -19.14 -20.57
C LYS A 64 4.16 -18.57 -21.58
N GLY A 65 3.90 -17.27 -21.54
CA GLY A 65 2.93 -16.61 -22.42
C GLY A 65 1.47 -16.84 -22.01
N GLU A 66 1.24 -17.43 -20.83
CA GLU A 66 -0.09 -17.70 -20.28
C GLU A 66 -0.72 -16.45 -19.67
N MET A 67 0.09 -15.41 -19.46
CA MET A 67 -0.33 -14.14 -18.87
C MET A 67 0.00 -12.98 -19.80
N SER A 68 -1.00 -12.14 -20.06
CA SER A 68 -0.86 -10.91 -20.87
C SER A 68 -0.50 -9.71 -20.00
N MET A 69 -0.10 -8.60 -20.61
CA MET A 69 0.13 -7.33 -19.91
C MET A 69 -1.10 -6.88 -19.11
N CYS A 70 -2.30 -7.02 -19.68
CA CYS A 70 -3.56 -6.71 -18.99
C CYS A 70 -3.75 -7.58 -17.75
N THR A 71 -3.50 -8.89 -17.88
CA THR A 71 -3.62 -9.87 -16.79
C THR A 71 -2.64 -9.57 -15.66
N LEU A 72 -1.39 -9.21 -15.98
CA LEU A 72 -0.41 -8.77 -14.98
C LEU A 72 -0.90 -7.56 -14.18
N PHE A 73 -1.41 -6.53 -14.87
CA PHE A 73 -1.92 -5.34 -14.18
C PHE A 73 -3.16 -5.62 -13.34
N ASP A 74 -4.03 -6.56 -13.75
CA ASP A 74 -5.13 -7.05 -12.90
C ASP A 74 -4.63 -7.73 -11.63
N GLU A 75 -3.60 -8.57 -11.72
CA GLU A 75 -3.03 -9.25 -10.56
C GLU A 75 -2.34 -8.27 -9.60
N ILE A 76 -1.56 -7.32 -10.12
CA ILE A 76 -0.96 -6.24 -9.33
C ILE A 76 -2.05 -5.44 -8.61
N ALA A 77 -3.12 -5.08 -9.32
CA ALA A 77 -4.20 -4.30 -8.74
C ALA A 77 -4.89 -5.07 -7.60
N LYS A 78 -5.28 -6.32 -7.83
CA LYS A 78 -5.91 -7.21 -6.85
C LYS A 78 -5.04 -7.42 -5.62
N GLU A 79 -3.75 -7.68 -5.82
CA GLU A 79 -2.84 -7.86 -4.69
C GLU A 79 -2.65 -6.55 -3.90
N SER A 80 -2.55 -5.41 -4.59
CA SER A 80 -2.45 -4.10 -3.94
C SER A 80 -3.69 -3.76 -3.12
N GLU A 81 -4.88 -4.15 -3.60
CA GLU A 81 -6.16 -3.98 -2.93
C GLU A 81 -6.23 -4.87 -1.69
N ALA A 82 -5.99 -6.17 -1.83
CA ALA A 82 -5.97 -7.10 -0.70
C ALA A 82 -4.96 -6.69 0.40
N ARG A 83 -3.77 -6.22 0.01
CA ARG A 83 -2.79 -5.66 0.96
C ARG A 83 -3.30 -4.37 1.62
N GLY A 84 -4.01 -3.53 0.86
CA GLY A 84 -4.62 -2.29 1.35
C GLY A 84 -5.72 -2.56 2.36
N GLU A 85 -6.61 -3.51 2.08
CA GLU A 85 -7.69 -3.97 2.96
C GLU A 85 -7.12 -4.55 4.25
N ALA A 86 -6.20 -5.51 4.17
CA ALA A 86 -5.58 -6.11 5.36
C ALA A 86 -4.87 -5.07 6.23
N ARG A 87 -4.17 -4.10 5.63
CA ARG A 87 -3.56 -2.97 6.37
C ARG A 87 -4.62 -2.06 6.98
N GLY A 88 -5.72 -1.83 6.27
CA GLY A 88 -6.85 -1.02 6.71
C GLY A 88 -7.56 -1.64 7.92
N GLU A 89 -7.82 -2.94 7.88
CA GLU A 89 -8.45 -3.71 8.95
C GLU A 89 -7.59 -3.67 10.22
N VAL A 90 -6.31 -4.05 10.15
CA VAL A 90 -5.38 -4.00 11.30
C VAL A 90 -5.28 -2.59 11.88
N ARG A 91 -5.21 -1.57 11.02
CA ARG A 91 -5.17 -0.16 11.47
C ARG A 91 -6.49 0.24 12.13
N GLY A 92 -7.62 -0.20 11.59
CA GLY A 92 -8.96 0.05 12.11
C GLY A 92 -9.14 -0.56 13.50
N GLU A 93 -8.80 -1.84 13.67
CA GLU A 93 -8.86 -2.54 14.95
C GLU A 93 -7.96 -1.88 16.00
N THR A 94 -6.70 -1.61 15.65
CA THR A 94 -5.74 -0.96 16.56
C THR A 94 -6.25 0.42 16.98
N ARG A 95 -6.77 1.20 16.03
CA ARG A 95 -7.35 2.52 16.28
C ARG A 95 -8.60 2.44 17.16
N GLY A 96 -9.48 1.46 16.94
CA GLY A 96 -10.68 1.23 17.74
C GLY A 96 -10.34 0.88 19.19
N ARG A 97 -9.41 -0.06 19.39
CA ARG A 97 -8.94 -0.41 20.74
C ARG A 97 -8.22 0.75 21.43
N ALA A 98 -7.41 1.52 20.71
CA ALA A 98 -6.78 2.72 21.25
C ALA A 98 -7.81 3.75 21.70
N LYS A 99 -8.87 3.96 20.91
CA LYS A 99 -9.99 4.85 21.27
C LYS A 99 -10.66 4.41 22.56
N GLU A 100 -11.03 3.13 22.66
CA GLU A 100 -11.66 2.55 23.85
C GLU A 100 -10.79 2.72 25.11
N ILE A 101 -9.49 2.45 25.01
CA ILE A 101 -8.56 2.60 26.14
C ILE A 101 -8.47 4.06 26.61
N VAL A 102 -8.47 5.03 25.68
CA VAL A 102 -8.40 6.45 26.01
C VAL A 102 -9.71 6.94 26.61
N GLU A 103 -10.85 6.62 26.00
CA GLU A 103 -12.18 7.04 26.45
C GLU A 103 -12.50 6.49 27.84
N THR A 104 -12.33 5.17 28.04
CA THR A 104 -12.53 4.55 29.36
C THR A 104 -11.51 5.06 30.38
N GLY A 105 -10.29 5.34 29.94
CA GLY A 105 -9.27 5.96 30.79
C GLY A 105 -9.73 7.28 31.38
N TYR A 106 -10.33 8.16 30.56
CA TYR A 106 -10.91 9.42 31.05
C TYR A 106 -12.22 9.23 31.82
N GLU A 107 -13.08 8.29 31.42
CA GLU A 107 -14.33 7.97 32.13
C GLU A 107 -14.09 7.53 33.59
N PHE A 108 -12.98 6.84 33.85
CA PHE A 108 -12.58 6.37 35.18
C PHE A 108 -11.49 7.23 35.83
N ASP A 109 -11.29 8.47 35.38
CA ASP A 109 -10.33 9.45 35.92
C ASP A 109 -8.88 8.94 36.02
N PHE A 110 -8.45 8.09 35.08
CA PHE A 110 -7.05 7.66 35.02
C PHE A 110 -6.14 8.80 34.58
N SER A 111 -4.92 8.80 35.13
CA SER A 111 -3.88 9.72 34.70
C SER A 111 -3.46 9.43 33.26
N GLU A 112 -2.98 10.43 32.53
CA GLU A 112 -2.45 10.24 31.18
C GLU A 112 -1.29 9.22 31.17
N GLY A 113 -0.49 9.18 32.23
CA GLY A 113 0.57 8.17 32.39
C GLY A 113 0.02 6.74 32.43
N ASP A 114 -1.08 6.51 33.14
CA ASP A 114 -1.73 5.19 33.22
C ASP A 114 -2.37 4.79 31.89
N ILE A 115 -2.98 5.75 31.18
CA ILE A 115 -3.57 5.52 29.85
C ILE A 115 -2.46 5.17 28.85
N LEU A 116 -1.34 5.90 28.86
CA LEU A 116 -0.18 5.60 28.01
C LEU A 116 0.39 4.21 28.31
N ALA A 117 0.57 3.87 29.58
CA ALA A 117 1.06 2.55 29.98
C ALA A 117 0.10 1.41 29.55
N ARG A 118 -1.22 1.67 29.56
CA ARG A 118 -2.22 0.73 29.04
C ARG A 118 -2.17 0.60 27.52
N LEU A 119 -2.06 1.72 26.79
CA LEU A 119 -1.94 1.74 25.33
C LEU A 119 -0.71 0.93 24.87
N GLN A 120 0.46 1.21 25.44
CA GLN A 120 1.69 0.49 25.11
C GLN A 120 1.57 -1.01 25.37
N ARG A 121 1.03 -1.40 26.53
CA ARG A 121 0.93 -2.82 26.93
C ARG A 121 -0.14 -3.58 26.15
N LYS A 122 -1.29 -2.96 25.87
CA LYS A 122 -2.44 -3.63 25.23
C LYS A 122 -2.34 -3.68 23.71
N LEU A 123 -1.65 -2.71 23.11
CA LEU A 123 -1.48 -2.61 21.66
C LEU A 123 -0.07 -3.00 21.20
N ASP A 124 0.85 -3.27 22.14
CA ASP A 124 2.27 -3.54 21.86
C ASP A 124 2.91 -2.45 20.98
N ILE A 125 2.75 -1.21 21.41
CA ILE A 125 3.22 -0.02 20.68
C ILE A 125 4.24 0.79 21.48
N SER A 126 5.05 1.57 20.78
CA SER A 126 5.99 2.50 21.40
C SER A 126 5.29 3.61 22.18
N LEU A 127 6.01 4.24 23.11
CA LEU A 127 5.51 5.40 23.85
C LEU A 127 5.09 6.54 22.91
N GLN A 128 5.85 6.78 21.85
CA GLN A 128 5.52 7.79 20.84
C GLN A 128 4.17 7.51 20.17
N GLN A 129 3.94 6.27 19.72
CA GLN A 129 2.66 5.89 19.13
C GLN A 129 1.51 5.96 20.14
N ALA A 130 1.74 5.60 21.41
CA ALA A 130 0.75 5.74 22.47
C ALA A 130 0.39 7.21 22.70
N GLN A 131 1.37 8.13 22.69
CA GLN A 131 1.14 9.57 22.79
C GLN A 131 0.35 10.13 21.60
N GLU A 132 0.65 9.66 20.38
CA GLU A 132 -0.12 10.03 19.19
C GLU A 132 -1.59 9.60 19.31
N TYR A 133 -1.86 8.37 19.75
CA TYR A 133 -3.23 7.90 19.97
C TYR A 133 -3.94 8.65 21.10
N LEU A 134 -3.27 8.87 22.23
CA LEU A 134 -3.80 9.67 23.34
C LEU A 134 -4.20 11.06 22.84
N ASN A 135 -3.31 11.77 22.13
CA ASN A 135 -3.57 13.10 21.60
C ASN A 135 -4.69 13.13 20.55
N MET A 136 -4.79 12.08 19.72
CA MET A 136 -5.83 11.95 18.71
C MET A 136 -7.22 11.84 19.35
N PHE A 137 -7.36 11.03 20.40
CA PHE A 137 -8.67 10.74 21.02
C PHE A 137 -9.02 11.66 22.18
N LYS A 138 -8.04 12.22 22.89
CA LYS A 138 -8.27 13.29 23.87
C LYS A 138 -9.02 14.47 23.26
N LYS A 139 -8.68 14.86 22.02
CA LYS A 139 -9.38 15.95 21.30
C LYS A 139 -10.83 15.64 20.92
N GLN A 140 -11.25 14.37 20.98
CA GLN A 140 -12.61 13.94 20.67
C GLN A 140 -13.48 13.77 21.92
N ALA A 141 -12.87 13.75 23.12
CA ALA A 141 -13.53 13.54 24.40
C ALA A 141 -13.85 14.85 25.16
N VAL A 142 -13.63 16.03 24.54
CA VAL A 142 -13.91 17.37 25.10
C VAL A 142 -15.17 17.95 24.51
#